data_AF-A0A660XFY3-F1
#
_entry.id   AF-A0A660XFY3-F1
#
_cell.length_a   1.000
_cell.length_b   1.000
_cell.length_c   1.000
_cell.angle_alpha   90.00
_cell.angle_beta   90.00
_cell.angle_gamma   90.00
#
_symmetry.space_group_name_H-M   'P 1'
#
loop_
_entity.id
_entity.type
_entity.pdbx_description
1 polymer ?
#
loop_
_entity_poly.entity_id
_entity_poly.type
_entity_poly.pdbx_seq_one_letter_code
_entity_poly.pdbx_strand_id
1 'polypeptide(L)'
;KRILMPDDWVGHPLHKTYPLQGDEAAAWYEVDRIFGKEARDVIGPENREPAKVDRYDTERFGRLGHEVERGAEFKEDQPKTPLAYQEEGGVFIVKKFHEDDTVEITDRKR
;
A
#
# COMPACT_ATOMS: atom_id res chain seq x y z
N LYS A 1 0.11 32.92 -21.92
CA LYS A 1 1.27 32.31 -21.23
C LYS A 1 0.76 31.70 -19.93
N ARG A 2 1.11 30.45 -19.61
CA ARG A 2 0.71 29.82 -18.34
C ARG A 2 1.44 30.50 -17.18
N ILE A 3 0.78 30.61 -16.02
CA ILE A 3 1.35 31.25 -14.82
C ILE A 3 1.85 30.20 -13.84
N LEU A 4 1.05 29.16 -13.59
CA LEU A 4 1.35 28.14 -12.58
C LEU A 4 1.88 26.84 -13.20
N MET A 5 1.29 26.39 -14.30
CA MET A 5 1.64 25.11 -14.92
C MET A 5 2.74 25.26 -15.98
N PRO A 6 3.57 24.23 -16.18
CA PRO A 6 4.53 24.17 -17.28
C PRO A 6 3.89 24.41 -18.65
N ASP A 7 4.67 24.95 -19.58
CA ASP A 7 4.19 25.30 -20.93
C ASP A 7 3.74 24.08 -21.75
N ASP A 8 4.28 22.89 -21.45
CA ASP A 8 3.98 21.59 -22.07
C ASP A 8 2.79 20.84 -21.44
N TRP A 9 2.15 21.41 -20.41
CA TRP A 9 1.00 20.79 -19.75
C TRP A 9 -0.26 20.79 -20.65
N VAL A 10 -1.06 19.73 -20.68
CA VAL A 10 -2.30 19.69 -21.48
C VAL A 10 -3.52 19.99 -20.60
N GLY A 11 -4.38 20.90 -21.05
CA GLY A 11 -5.63 21.25 -20.34
C GLY A 11 -5.49 22.20 -19.14
N HIS A 12 -6.54 22.22 -18.29
CA HIS A 12 -6.73 23.15 -17.17
C HIS A 12 -7.06 22.37 -15.87
N PRO A 13 -6.11 22.23 -14.94
CA PRO A 13 -6.23 21.30 -13.82
C PRO A 13 -7.34 21.61 -12.81
N LEU A 14 -7.83 22.85 -12.77
CA LEU A 14 -8.87 23.27 -11.83
C LEU A 14 -10.30 23.11 -12.36
N HIS A 15 -10.49 22.62 -13.60
CA HIS A 15 -11.81 22.31 -14.10
C HIS A 15 -12.40 21.10 -13.37
N LYS A 16 -13.71 21.11 -13.13
CA LYS A 16 -14.40 19.97 -12.48
C LYS A 16 -14.37 18.69 -13.30
N THR A 17 -14.22 18.82 -14.62
CA THR A 17 -14.08 17.69 -15.55
C THR A 17 -12.64 17.20 -15.69
N TYR A 18 -11.68 17.89 -15.09
CA TYR A 18 -10.28 17.49 -15.13
C TYR A 18 -10.01 16.38 -14.10
N PRO A 19 -9.27 15.32 -14.45
CA PRO A 19 -9.02 14.23 -13.51
C PRO A 19 -8.25 14.70 -12.28
N LEU A 20 -8.63 14.21 -11.09
CA LEU A 20 -8.00 14.60 -9.83
C LEU A 20 -6.51 14.20 -9.79
N GLN A 21 -6.19 13.04 -10.36
CA GLN A 21 -4.83 12.49 -10.44
C GLN A 21 -3.93 13.22 -11.45
N GLY A 22 -4.45 14.22 -12.17
CA GLY A 22 -3.66 15.01 -13.13
C GLY A 22 -3.95 14.67 -14.58
N ASP A 23 -3.05 15.09 -15.46
CA ASP A 23 -3.16 14.80 -16.90
C ASP A 23 -2.94 13.31 -17.18
N GLU A 24 -3.81 12.69 -17.97
CA GLU A 24 -3.61 11.31 -18.43
C GLU A 24 -2.51 11.24 -19.50
N ALA A 25 -2.36 12.28 -20.32
CA ALA A 25 -1.33 12.33 -21.34
C ALA A 25 0.08 12.45 -20.74
N ALA A 26 0.19 12.99 -19.52
CA ALA A 26 1.44 13.11 -18.78
C ALA A 26 1.67 11.98 -17.77
N ALA A 27 0.80 10.96 -17.71
CA ALA A 27 0.94 9.83 -16.77
C ALA A 27 2.33 9.16 -16.84
N TRP A 28 2.91 9.16 -18.03
CA TRP A 28 4.22 8.56 -18.31
C TRP A 28 5.37 9.55 -18.32
N TYR A 29 5.13 10.84 -18.10
CA TYR A 29 6.15 11.86 -18.24
C TYR A 29 7.33 11.63 -17.29
N GLU A 30 7.03 11.31 -16.03
CA GLU A 30 8.06 11.04 -15.03
C GLU A 30 8.83 9.74 -15.34
N VAL A 31 8.09 8.68 -15.73
CA VAL A 31 8.68 7.39 -16.10
C VAL A 31 9.59 7.53 -17.33
N ASP A 32 9.12 8.20 -18.38
CA ASP A 32 9.89 8.46 -19.60
C ASP A 32 11.14 9.30 -19.33
N ARG A 33 11.03 10.26 -18.41
CA ARG A 33 12.12 11.18 -18.09
C ARG A 33 13.22 10.51 -17.26
N ILE A 34 12.85 9.59 -16.36
CA ILE A 34 13.78 8.96 -15.42
C ILE A 34 14.31 7.62 -15.99
N PHE A 35 13.41 6.80 -16.53
CA PHE A 35 13.69 5.41 -16.91
C PHE A 35 13.62 5.17 -18.42
N GLY A 36 13.03 6.08 -19.19
CA GLY A 36 12.83 5.94 -20.63
C GLY A 36 11.56 5.18 -21.00
N LYS A 37 11.15 5.29 -22.27
CA LYS A 37 9.88 4.73 -22.78
C LYS A 37 9.79 3.20 -22.67
N GLU A 38 10.92 2.52 -22.69
CA GLU A 38 11.01 1.06 -22.61
C GLU A 38 10.58 0.53 -21.23
N ALA A 39 10.70 1.35 -20.18
CA ALA A 39 10.29 0.99 -18.83
C ALA A 39 8.76 0.97 -18.64
N ARG A 40 7.99 1.51 -19.59
CA ARG A 40 6.52 1.53 -19.51
C ARG A 40 5.92 0.14 -19.45
N ASP A 41 6.47 -0.79 -20.24
CA ASP A 41 5.99 -2.17 -20.31
C ASP A 41 6.34 -2.97 -19.03
N VAL A 42 7.42 -2.60 -18.35
CA VAL A 42 7.87 -3.24 -17.10
C VAL A 42 7.09 -2.74 -15.89
N ILE A 43 6.87 -1.42 -15.79
CA ILE A 43 6.17 -0.80 -14.65
C ILE A 43 4.65 -1.02 -14.76
N GLY A 44 4.11 -0.98 -15.98
CA GLY A 44 2.68 -1.03 -16.21
C GLY A 44 1.96 0.28 -15.86
N PRO A 45 0.66 0.39 -16.21
CA PRO A 45 -0.11 1.61 -16.00
C PRO A 45 -0.24 1.94 -14.52
N GLU A 46 -0.11 3.24 -14.20
CA GLU A 46 -0.35 3.75 -12.86
C GLU A 46 -1.73 3.35 -12.35
N ASN A 47 -1.80 2.81 -11.12
CA ASN A 47 -3.07 2.54 -10.48
C ASN A 47 -3.71 3.86 -10.00
N ARG A 48 -4.73 4.34 -10.73
CA ARG A 48 -5.46 5.57 -10.41
C ARG A 48 -6.74 5.34 -9.61
N GLU A 49 -7.10 4.10 -9.32
CA GLU A 49 -8.29 3.78 -8.55
C GLU A 49 -8.02 3.91 -7.05
N PRO A 50 -8.60 4.91 -6.35
CA PRO A 50 -8.31 5.15 -4.93
C PRO A 50 -8.86 4.04 -4.02
N ALA A 51 -9.81 3.24 -4.49
CA ALA A 51 -10.43 2.16 -3.75
C ALA A 51 -9.82 0.78 -4.02
N LYS A 52 -8.83 0.68 -4.94
CA LYS A 52 -8.24 -0.61 -5.29
C LYS A 52 -7.32 -1.07 -4.16
N VAL A 53 -7.80 -2.07 -3.41
CA VAL A 53 -7.01 -2.82 -2.44
C VAL A 53 -6.65 -4.16 -3.06
N ASP A 54 -5.36 -4.40 -3.26
CA ASP A 54 -4.87 -5.74 -3.60
C ASP A 54 -4.61 -6.51 -2.30
N ARG A 55 -5.40 -7.55 -2.07
CA ARG A 55 -5.30 -8.38 -0.87
C ARG A 55 -4.02 -9.21 -0.84
N TYR A 56 -3.39 -9.45 -2.00
CA TYR A 56 -2.18 -10.27 -2.14
C TYR A 56 -0.92 -9.43 -2.32
N ASP A 57 -1.02 -8.10 -2.23
CA ASP A 57 0.13 -7.20 -2.29
C ASP A 57 0.96 -7.30 -1.00
N THR A 58 2.04 -8.07 -1.08
CA THR A 58 3.02 -8.29 -0.02
C THR A 58 4.13 -7.23 0.00
N GLU A 59 4.11 -6.25 -0.91
CA GLU A 59 5.04 -5.11 -0.90
C GLU A 59 4.52 -3.97 -0.03
N ARG A 60 3.21 -3.73 -0.06
CA ARG A 60 2.56 -2.60 0.64
C ARG A 60 1.82 -3.02 1.90
N PHE A 61 1.35 -4.26 1.99
CA PHE A 61 0.56 -4.76 3.12
C PHE A 61 1.15 -6.04 3.71
N GLY A 62 1.33 -6.04 5.04
CA GLY A 62 1.62 -7.24 5.80
C GLY A 62 0.34 -7.97 6.19
N ARG A 63 0.29 -9.30 6.03
CA ARG A 63 -0.82 -10.13 6.49
C ARG A 63 -0.58 -10.53 7.94
N LEU A 64 -1.49 -10.11 8.81
CA LEU A 64 -1.41 -10.44 10.23
C LEU A 64 -1.52 -11.96 10.43
N GLY A 65 -0.54 -12.55 11.10
CA GLY A 65 -0.48 -14.00 11.35
C GLY A 65 -0.04 -14.83 10.13
N HIS A 66 0.27 -14.20 9.00
CA HIS A 66 0.90 -14.83 7.84
C HIS A 66 1.87 -13.83 7.18
N GLU A 67 2.73 -13.21 7.99
CA GLU A 67 3.70 -12.25 7.48
C GLU A 67 4.68 -12.97 6.54
N VAL A 68 5.00 -12.32 5.42
CA VAL A 68 6.04 -12.76 4.48
C VAL A 68 7.03 -11.62 4.25
N GLU A 69 8.24 -11.96 3.83
CA GLU A 69 9.23 -10.96 3.45
C GLU A 69 8.73 -10.06 2.31
N ARG A 70 9.25 -8.83 2.24
CA ARG A 70 8.85 -7.86 1.24
C ARG A 70 9.03 -8.42 -0.18
N GLY A 71 7.93 -8.53 -0.93
CA GLY A 71 7.91 -9.02 -2.30
C GLY A 71 7.92 -10.55 -2.45
N ALA A 72 7.87 -11.31 -1.35
CA ALA A 72 7.68 -12.75 -1.41
C ALA A 72 6.22 -13.10 -1.75
N GLU A 73 6.01 -14.20 -2.49
CA GLU A 73 4.66 -14.70 -2.79
C GLU A 73 3.99 -15.28 -1.53
N PHE A 74 2.75 -14.85 -1.28
CA PHE A 74 1.92 -15.43 -0.24
C PHE A 74 1.44 -16.84 -0.66
N LYS A 75 1.59 -17.83 0.24
CA LYS A 75 1.03 -19.18 0.07
C LYS A 75 -0.01 -19.43 1.16
N GLU A 76 -1.19 -19.92 0.78
CA GLU A 76 -2.31 -20.17 1.70
C GLU A 76 -1.99 -21.22 2.78
N ASP A 77 -1.11 -22.18 2.48
CA ASP A 77 -0.71 -23.25 3.41
C ASP A 77 0.40 -22.86 4.41
N GLN A 78 0.79 -21.58 4.51
CA GLN A 78 1.82 -21.18 5.47
C GLN A 78 1.33 -21.31 6.92
N PRO A 79 2.19 -21.83 7.83
CA PRO A 79 1.85 -21.91 9.25
C PRO A 79 1.60 -20.50 9.80
N LYS A 80 0.57 -20.35 10.63
CA LYS A 80 0.26 -19.07 11.26
C LYS A 80 1.41 -18.63 12.15
N THR A 81 1.87 -17.40 11.98
CA THR A 81 2.73 -16.74 12.96
C THR A 81 1.88 -16.43 14.20
N PRO A 82 2.31 -16.84 15.41
CA PRO A 82 1.54 -16.56 16.62
C PRO A 82 1.51 -15.05 16.85
N LEU A 83 0.31 -14.47 16.94
CA LEU A 83 0.19 -13.07 17.32
C LEU A 83 0.54 -12.95 18.81
N ALA A 84 1.66 -12.30 19.08
CA ALA A 84 2.06 -11.96 20.43
C ALA A 84 1.95 -10.44 20.63
N TYR A 85 1.44 -10.01 21.78
CA TYR A 85 1.42 -8.59 22.15
C TYR A 85 2.82 -8.04 22.49
N GLN A 86 3.83 -8.92 22.54
CA GLN A 86 5.21 -8.58 22.85
C GLN A 86 6.16 -9.28 21.87
N GLU A 87 7.19 -8.56 21.42
CA GLU A 87 8.24 -9.08 20.54
C GLU A 87 9.01 -10.24 21.19
N GLU A 88 9.53 -11.13 20.33
CA GLU A 88 10.41 -12.24 20.71
C GLU A 88 11.78 -11.71 21.17
N GLY A 89 11.82 -11.15 22.38
CA GLY A 89 12.96 -10.41 22.92
C GLY A 89 12.61 -9.31 23.92
N GLY A 90 11.32 -9.13 24.22
CA GLY A 90 10.84 -8.13 25.19
C GLY A 90 11.44 -8.25 26.60
N VAL A 91 11.12 -7.26 27.44
CA VAL A 91 11.69 -7.11 28.78
C VAL A 91 11.37 -8.33 29.66
N PHE A 92 12.41 -9.02 30.14
CA PHE A 92 12.31 -10.28 30.90
C PHE A 92 11.47 -10.22 32.20
N ILE A 93 11.22 -9.01 32.71
CA ILE A 93 10.48 -8.77 33.95
C ILE A 93 8.96 -8.69 33.69
N VAL A 94 8.55 -8.39 32.46
CA VAL A 94 7.14 -8.22 32.13
C VAL A 94 6.56 -9.57 31.71
N LYS A 95 5.44 -9.96 32.32
CA LYS A 95 4.70 -11.16 31.92
C LYS A 95 4.32 -11.03 30.44
N LYS A 96 4.65 -12.07 29.66
CA LYS A 96 4.23 -12.16 28.27
C LYS A 96 2.73 -12.41 28.21
N PHE A 97 2.04 -11.57 27.44
CA PHE A 97 0.63 -11.75 27.15
C PHE A 97 0.51 -12.50 25.83
N HIS A 98 -0.19 -13.63 25.86
CA HIS A 98 -0.50 -14.43 24.69
C HIS A 98 -1.96 -14.22 24.32
N GLU A 99 -2.28 -14.28 23.02
CA GLU A 99 -3.66 -14.11 22.54
C GLU A 99 -4.61 -15.18 23.11
N ASP A 100 -4.11 -16.40 23.33
CA ASP A 100 -4.89 -17.51 23.90
C ASP A 100 -5.44 -17.22 25.32
N ASP A 101 -4.80 -16.32 26.06
CA ASP A 101 -5.18 -15.97 27.44
C ASP A 101 -6.20 -14.81 27.51
N THR A 102 -6.60 -14.27 26.36
CA THR A 102 -7.38 -13.02 26.29
C THR A 102 -8.89 -13.27 26.40
N VAL A 103 -9.59 -12.39 27.11
CA VAL A 103 -11.06 -12.40 27.18
C VAL A 103 -11.58 -11.25 26.33
N GLU A 104 -12.21 -11.57 25.20
CA GLU A 104 -12.87 -10.57 24.36
C GLU A 104 -14.20 -10.12 24.99
N ILE A 105 -14.34 -8.82 25.24
CA ILE A 105 -15.56 -8.24 25.77
C ILE A 105 -16.37 -7.70 24.58
N THR A 106 -17.40 -8.44 24.17
CA THR A 106 -18.26 -8.08 23.03
C THR A 106 -19.45 -7.20 23.42
N ASP A 107 -19.78 -7.12 24.71
CA ASP A 107 -20.94 -6.35 25.18
C ASP A 107 -20.56 -4.94 25.66
N ARG A 108 -21.27 -3.94 25.11
CA ARG A 108 -21.13 -2.52 25.46
C ARG A 108 -21.61 -2.17 26.87
N LYS A 109 -22.21 -3.11 27.60
CA LYS A 109 -22.79 -2.90 28.93
C LYS A 109 -21.91 -3.53 30.00
N ARG A 110 -20.86 -2.81 30.41
CA ARG A 110 -20.28 -2.89 31.74
C ARG A 110 -20.05 -1.48 32.26
#